data_AF-V9DSQ6-F1
#
_entry.id   AF-V9DSQ6-F1
#
_cell.length_a   1.000
_cell.length_b   1.000
_cell.length_c   1.000
_cell.angle_alpha   90.00
_cell.angle_beta   90.00
_cell.angle_gamma   90.00
#
_symmetry.space_group_name_H-M   'P 1'
#
loop_
_entity.id
_entity.type
_entity.pdbx_description
1 polymer ?
#
loop_
_entity_poly.entity_id
_entity_poly.type
_entity_poly.pdbx_seq_one_letter_code
_entity_poly.pdbx_strand_id
1 'polypeptide(L)'
;MGDLRSSMATEFRSILNDMNLTHTTTLSSASSEQQPEWQSWSWNDGKLLHAVPKNWEFPARVNAKAIWNLWFFGDRDSKIRPYRLLNKQHDISTAHRMRHSR
;
A
#
# COMPACT_ATOMS: atom_id res chain seq x y z
N MET A 1 -18.85 0.09 32.65
CA MET A 1 -17.54 0.48 32.10
C MET A 1 -17.63 0.30 30.59
N GLY A 2 -17.81 1.39 29.84
CA GLY A 2 -18.02 1.34 28.39
C GLY A 2 -16.68 1.32 27.66
N ASP A 3 -16.54 0.38 26.71
CA ASP A 3 -15.30 0.10 26.01
C ASP A 3 -14.79 1.29 25.20
N LEU A 4 -13.56 1.73 25.49
CA LEU A 4 -12.82 2.80 24.80
C LEU A 4 -12.80 2.63 23.27
N ARG A 5 -12.88 1.39 22.80
CA ARG A 5 -12.95 1.02 21.38
C ARG A 5 -14.25 1.47 20.70
N SER A 6 -15.36 1.49 21.45
CA SER A 6 -16.65 1.98 20.99
C SER A 6 -16.65 3.52 20.89
N SER A 7 -15.99 4.20 21.83
CA SER A 7 -15.82 5.67 21.80
C SER A 7 -15.09 6.12 20.54
N MET A 8 -13.95 5.52 20.24
CA MET A 8 -13.16 5.86 19.03
C MET A 8 -13.92 5.56 17.73
N ALA A 9 -14.66 4.45 17.67
CA ALA A 9 -15.46 4.10 16.49
C ALA A 9 -16.64 5.06 16.27
N THR A 10 -17.19 5.60 17.36
CA THR A 10 -18.29 6.57 17.33
C THR A 10 -17.78 7.94 16.92
N GLU A 11 -16.62 8.36 17.44
CA GLU A 11 -15.97 9.61 17.03
C GLU A 11 -15.59 9.60 15.54
N PHE A 12 -15.01 8.51 15.05
CA PHE A 12 -14.69 8.38 13.62
C PHE A 12 -15.93 8.48 12.73
N ARG A 13 -17.02 7.80 13.12
CA ARG A 13 -18.30 7.88 12.42
C ARG A 13 -18.93 9.26 12.48
N SER A 14 -18.83 9.95 13.62
CA SER A 14 -19.34 11.33 13.78
C SER A 14 -18.60 12.29 12.86
N ILE A 15 -17.27 12.21 12.77
CA ILE A 15 -16.44 13.05 11.89
C ILE A 15 -16.80 12.83 10.42
N LEU A 16 -17.00 11.57 10.01
CA LEU A 16 -17.42 11.24 8.65
C LEU A 16 -18.83 11.75 8.31
N ASN A 17 -19.70 11.90 9.31
CA ASN A 17 -21.08 12.35 9.11
C ASN A 17 -21.19 13.89 9.16
N ASP A 18 -20.38 14.55 9.99
CA ASP A 18 -20.23 16.02 10.01
C ASP A 18 -19.61 16.54 8.71
N MET A 19 -18.64 15.79 8.17
CA MET A 19 -18.14 16.02 6.82
C MET A 19 -19.12 15.43 5.80
N ASN A 20 -20.29 16.05 5.61
CA ASN A 20 -21.28 15.71 4.59
C ASN A 20 -20.65 15.57 3.17
N LEU A 21 -20.01 14.43 2.92
CA LEU A 21 -19.24 14.10 1.72
C LEU A 21 -20.19 13.47 0.72
N THR A 22 -21.13 14.28 0.25
CA THR A 22 -21.76 14.11 -1.06
C THR A 22 -20.79 14.51 -2.20
N HIS A 23 -19.54 14.05 -2.11
CA HIS A 23 -18.57 14.09 -3.20
C HIS A 23 -17.84 12.73 -3.19
N THR A 24 -18.34 11.74 -3.94
CA THR A 24 -17.78 11.43 -5.27
C THR A 24 -16.36 11.97 -5.44
N THR A 25 -15.40 11.06 -5.54
CA THR A 25 -14.04 11.24 -6.05
C THR A 25 -13.82 12.55 -6.78
N THR A 26 -13.30 13.59 -6.11
CA THR A 26 -12.68 14.74 -6.77
C THR A 26 -11.77 15.47 -5.77
N LEU A 27 -10.52 15.01 -5.68
CA LEU A 27 -9.42 15.80 -5.13
C LEU A 27 -8.87 16.69 -6.26
N SER A 28 -9.16 17.98 -6.21
CA SER A 28 -8.43 19.02 -6.94
C SER A 28 -8.51 20.28 -6.07
N SER A 29 -7.43 20.82 -5.50
CA SER A 29 -6.37 21.60 -6.14
C SER A 29 -5.33 21.89 -5.04
N ALA A 30 -4.01 21.98 -5.23
CA ALA A 30 -3.25 22.64 -6.27
C ALA A 30 -1.80 22.09 -6.33
N SER A 31 -1.16 22.27 -7.49
CA SER A 31 0.11 21.69 -7.92
C SER A 31 0.02 20.21 -8.32
N SER A 32 -0.45 20.01 -9.55
CA SER A 32 -0.60 18.72 -10.23
C SER A 32 0.76 18.09 -10.56
N GLU A 33 1.46 17.58 -9.56
CA GLU A 33 2.27 16.38 -9.75
C GLU A 33 1.33 15.20 -9.55
N GLN A 34 0.89 14.60 -10.67
CA GLN A 34 0.08 13.38 -10.68
C GLN A 34 0.84 12.29 -9.95
N GLN A 35 0.64 12.19 -8.63
CA GLN A 35 1.17 11.08 -7.86
C GLN A 35 0.57 9.81 -8.47
N PRO A 36 1.41 8.84 -8.88
CA PRO A 36 0.90 7.61 -9.46
C PRO A 36 -0.08 6.98 -8.49
N GLU A 37 -1.30 6.73 -8.95
CA GLU A 37 -2.26 5.95 -8.16
C GLU A 37 -1.71 4.52 -8.03
N TRP A 38 -1.25 4.18 -6.83
CA TRP A 38 -0.72 2.86 -6.53
C TRP A 38 -1.85 1.88 -6.31
N GLN A 39 -1.76 0.73 -6.96
CA GLN A 39 -2.75 -0.32 -6.79
C GLN A 39 -2.56 -1.03 -5.45
N SER A 40 -3.65 -1.60 -4.95
CA SER A 40 -3.65 -2.52 -3.82
C SER A 40 -4.40 -3.79 -4.20
N TRP A 41 -3.96 -4.94 -3.67
CA TRP A 41 -4.46 -6.26 -4.04
C TRP A 41 -5.07 -6.97 -2.83
N SER A 42 -6.22 -7.63 -3.03
CA SER A 42 -6.77 -8.57 -2.04
C SER A 42 -6.25 -9.98 -2.30
N TRP A 43 -5.63 -10.60 -1.30
CA TRP A 43 -5.14 -11.99 -1.40
C TRP A 43 -6.10 -13.03 -0.82
N ASN A 44 -7.21 -12.55 -0.24
CA ASN A 44 -8.21 -13.35 0.48
C ASN A 44 -7.61 -14.19 1.62
N ASP A 45 -6.53 -13.72 2.27
CA ASP A 45 -5.86 -14.39 3.39
C ASP A 45 -6.34 -13.88 4.76
N GLY A 46 -7.41 -13.07 4.78
CA GLY A 46 -7.94 -12.43 5.98
C GLY A 46 -7.12 -11.24 6.48
N LYS A 47 -6.06 -10.82 5.77
CA LYS A 47 -5.29 -9.62 6.09
C LYS A 47 -5.80 -8.39 5.33
N LEU A 48 -5.21 -7.24 5.66
CA LEU A 48 -5.42 -5.98 4.95
C LEU A 48 -4.99 -6.08 3.48
N LEU A 49 -5.40 -5.10 2.68
CA LEU A 49 -4.98 -4.97 1.28
C LEU A 49 -3.44 -4.92 1.16
N HIS A 50 -2.91 -5.66 0.18
CA HIS A 50 -1.49 -5.79 -0.07
C HIS A 50 -1.00 -4.79 -1.11
N ALA A 51 0.28 -4.41 -1.03
CA ALA A 51 0.92 -3.50 -1.96
C ALA A 51 1.53 -4.18 -3.19
N VAL A 52 1.37 -5.50 -3.34
CA VAL A 52 1.77 -6.27 -4.52
C VAL A 52 0.77 -7.39 -4.83
N PRO A 53 0.74 -7.90 -6.07
CA PRO A 53 -0.01 -9.12 -6.41
C PRO A 53 0.44 -10.33 -5.59
N LYS A 54 -0.45 -11.32 -5.41
CA LYS A 54 -0.20 -12.52 -4.58
C LYS A 54 0.99 -13.36 -5.06
N ASN A 55 1.26 -13.35 -6.36
CA ASN A 55 2.34 -14.07 -7.02
C ASN A 55 3.54 -13.16 -7.36
N TRP A 56 3.62 -11.98 -6.77
CA TRP A 56 4.72 -11.06 -7.02
C TRP A 56 6.03 -11.60 -6.45
N GLU A 57 7.10 -11.45 -7.23
CA GLU A 57 8.46 -11.82 -6.85
C GLU A 57 9.39 -10.62 -6.96
N PHE A 58 10.36 -10.54 -6.06
CA PHE A 58 11.38 -9.51 -6.14
C PHE A 58 12.21 -9.70 -7.42
N PRO A 59 12.43 -8.65 -8.24
CA PRO A 59 13.11 -8.78 -9.53
C PRO A 59 14.61 -9.03 -9.32
N ALA A 60 15.00 -10.29 -9.17
CA ALA A 60 16.39 -10.69 -8.89
C ALA A 60 17.32 -10.60 -10.12
N ARG A 61 16.77 -10.51 -11.33
CA ARG A 61 17.50 -10.55 -12.61
C ARG A 61 17.60 -9.18 -13.30
N VAL A 62 17.51 -8.09 -12.55
CA VAL A 62 17.69 -6.73 -13.09
C VAL A 62 18.96 -6.10 -12.52
N ASN A 63 19.53 -5.14 -13.24
CA ASN A 63 20.75 -4.47 -12.81
C ASN A 63 20.51 -3.54 -11.59
N ALA A 64 21.59 -3.15 -10.92
CA ALA A 64 21.52 -2.34 -9.70
C ALA A 64 20.81 -0.98 -9.91
N LYS A 65 20.97 -0.35 -11.08
CA LYS A 65 20.28 0.92 -11.41
C LYS A 65 18.77 0.71 -11.50
N ALA A 66 18.32 -0.39 -12.11
CA ALA A 66 16.91 -0.74 -12.18
C ALA A 66 16.35 -1.05 -10.79
N ILE A 67 17.06 -1.82 -9.96
CA ILE A 67 16.67 -2.03 -8.54
C ILE A 67 16.54 -0.69 -7.81
N TRP A 68 17.50 0.21 -7.97
CA TRP A 68 17.48 1.53 -7.31
C TRP A 68 16.25 2.34 -7.74
N ASN A 69 15.93 2.35 -9.04
CA ASN A 69 14.73 3.01 -9.53
C ASN A 69 13.44 2.40 -8.94
N LEU A 70 13.33 1.07 -8.93
CA LEU A 70 12.17 0.39 -8.33
C LEU A 70 12.04 0.66 -6.83
N TRP A 71 13.17 0.76 -6.12
CA TRP A 71 13.22 1.04 -4.69
C TRP A 71 12.65 2.42 -4.34
N PHE A 72 12.94 3.44 -5.14
CA PHE A 72 12.53 4.83 -4.88
C PHE A 72 11.29 5.29 -5.66
N PHE A 73 11.04 4.77 -6.85
CA PHE A 73 9.97 5.22 -7.74
C PHE A 73 8.90 4.16 -8.01
N GLY A 74 9.13 2.90 -7.61
CA GLY A 74 8.21 1.81 -7.82
C GLY A 74 8.19 1.29 -9.25
N ASP A 75 7.26 0.38 -9.52
CA ASP A 75 6.95 -0.12 -10.84
C ASP A 75 5.63 0.51 -11.30
N ARG A 76 5.73 1.50 -12.17
CA ARG A 76 4.57 2.26 -12.67
C ARG A 76 3.71 1.47 -13.64
N ASP A 77 4.30 0.50 -14.33
CA ASP A 77 3.60 -0.33 -15.31
C ASP A 77 2.69 -1.31 -14.56
N SER A 78 3.21 -1.93 -13.49
CA SER A 78 2.44 -2.81 -12.61
C SER A 78 1.65 -2.06 -11.52
N LYS A 79 1.71 -0.73 -11.48
CA LYS A 79 1.12 0.12 -10.43
C LYS A 79 1.56 -0.25 -9.01
N ILE A 80 2.77 -0.77 -8.86
CA ILE A 80 3.37 -1.11 -7.57
C ILE A 80 4.16 0.10 -7.06
N ARG A 81 3.87 0.49 -5.82
CA ARG A 81 4.55 1.59 -5.13
C ARG A 81 6.06 1.35 -4.96
N PRO A 82 6.85 2.38 -4.63
CA PRO A 82 8.27 2.22 -4.31
C PRO A 82 8.55 1.04 -3.37
N TYR A 83 9.50 0.18 -3.73
CA TYR A 83 9.67 -1.09 -3.00
C TYR A 83 10.09 -0.90 -1.54
N ARG A 84 10.67 0.26 -1.20
CA ARG A 84 10.96 0.64 0.20
C ARG A 84 9.71 0.72 1.08
N LEU A 85 8.54 0.93 0.49
CA LEU A 85 7.25 1.04 1.18
C LEU A 85 6.51 -0.30 1.31
N LEU A 86 7.06 -1.39 0.76
CA LEU A 86 6.48 -2.72 0.90
C LEU A 86 6.68 -3.25 2.32
N ASN A 87 5.63 -3.83 2.88
CA ASN A 87 5.68 -4.45 4.19
C ASN A 87 6.30 -5.85 4.09
N LYS A 88 7.44 -6.05 4.75
CA LYS A 88 8.20 -7.31 4.68
C LYS A 88 7.46 -8.52 5.25
N GLN A 89 6.51 -8.32 6.16
CA GLN A 89 5.75 -9.38 6.82
C GLN A 89 4.45 -9.72 6.07
N HIS A 90 3.90 -8.76 5.34
CA HIS A 90 2.58 -8.90 4.71
C HIS A 90 2.64 -8.92 3.19
N ASP A 91 3.49 -8.14 2.55
CA ASP A 91 3.58 -8.03 1.08
C ASP A 91 4.61 -8.97 0.46
N ILE A 92 5.49 -9.57 1.27
CA ILE A 92 6.53 -10.48 0.78
C ILE A 92 6.25 -11.88 1.28
N SER A 93 6.04 -12.81 0.33
CA SER A 93 5.92 -14.24 0.62
C SER A 93 7.14 -14.75 1.37
N THR A 94 6.91 -15.60 2.37
CA THR A 94 7.97 -16.18 3.21
C THR A 94 9.01 -16.97 2.40
N ALA A 95 8.60 -17.55 1.27
CA ALA A 95 9.48 -18.29 0.38
C ALA A 95 10.49 -17.37 -0.35
N HIS A 96 10.09 -16.13 -0.62
CA HIS A 96 10.88 -15.15 -1.38
C HIS A 96 11.70 -14.21 -0.48
N ARG A 97 11.61 -14.37 0.84
CA ARG A 97 12.43 -13.61 1.78
C ARG A 97 13.88 -14.05 1.63
N MET A 98 14.76 -13.09 1.34
CA MET A 98 16.20 -13.33 1.24
C MET A 98 16.69 -13.96 2.56
N ARG A 99 17.26 -15.17 2.45
CA ARG A 99 17.89 -15.87 3.57
C ARG A 99 19.37 -15.56 3.53
N HIS A 100 19.91 -15.00 4.61
CA HIS A 100 21.36 -14.88 4.75
C HIS A 100 21.93 -16.27 4.97
N SER A 101 22.85 -16.72 4.09
CA SER A 101 23.72 -17.84 4.42
C SER A 101 24.59 -17.43 5.60
N ARG A 102 24.60 -18.25 6.65
CA ARG A 102 25.50 -18.07 7.80
C ARG A 102 26.92 -18.44 7.41
#